data_AF-A0A6F9JMM9-F1
#
_entry.id   AF-A0A6F9JMM9-F1
#
_cell.length_a   1.000
_cell.length_b   1.000
_cell.length_c   1.000
_cell.angle_alpha   90.00
_cell.angle_beta   90.00
_cell.angle_gamma   90.00
#
_symmetry.space_group_name_H-M   'P 1'
#
loop_
_entity.id
_entity.type
_entity.pdbx_description
1 polymer ?
#
loop_
_entity_poly.entity_id
_entity_poly.type
_entity_poly.pdbx_seq_one_letter_code
_entity_poly.pdbx_strand_id
1 'polypeptide(L)'
;MKKAYVLIWTIFLILLISLWMSLTLNISSYTPKIIQDSYYYLQAQILSHNATQFSKYFLYQAKQENKECLDNIYFNYTKALIKIKYFYPIAQCVNFKFSNFNP
;
A
#
# COMPACT_ATOMS: atom_id res chain seq x y z
N MET A 1 -40.79 23.41 -40.94
CA MET A 1 -40.87 22.99 -39.52
C MET A 1 -40.11 21.69 -39.25
N LYS A 2 -40.31 20.60 -40.02
CA LYS A 2 -39.60 19.31 -39.81
C LYS A 2 -38.07 19.40 -39.87
N LYS A 3 -37.50 20.17 -40.81
CA LYS A 3 -36.04 20.29 -41.00
C LYS A 3 -35.33 21.00 -39.82
N ALA A 4 -35.95 22.05 -39.27
CA ALA A 4 -35.41 22.76 -38.10
C ALA A 4 -35.43 21.89 -36.84
N TYR A 5 -36.50 21.08 -36.66
CA TYR A 5 -36.59 20.13 -35.56
C TYR A 5 -35.50 19.04 -35.65
N VAL A 6 -35.24 18.52 -36.86
CA VAL A 6 -34.15 17.57 -37.10
C VAL A 6 -32.80 18.19 -36.73
N LEU A 7 -32.57 19.46 -37.11
CA LEU A 7 -31.30 20.15 -36.85
C LEU A 7 -31.07 20.38 -35.34
N ILE A 8 -32.10 20.80 -34.60
CA ILE A 8 -32.06 20.95 -33.14
C ILE A 8 -31.77 19.60 -32.46
N TRP A 9 -32.42 18.52 -32.92
CA TRP A 9 -32.15 17.17 -32.41
C TRP A 9 -30.69 16.81 -32.65
N THR A 10 -30.17 16.96 -33.88
CA THR A 10 -28.77 16.59 -34.16
C THR A 10 -27.76 17.32 -33.27
N ILE A 11 -27.96 18.62 -33.00
CA ILE A 11 -27.09 19.39 -32.11
C ILE A 11 -27.17 18.85 -30.67
N PHE A 12 -28.38 18.59 -30.18
CA PHE A 12 -28.57 18.01 -28.85
C PHE A 12 -27.92 16.62 -28.72
N LEU A 13 -28.03 15.78 -29.76
CA LEU A 13 -27.43 14.45 -29.80
C LEU A 13 -25.89 14.52 -29.75
N ILE A 14 -25.28 15.45 -30.49
CA ILE A 14 -23.83 15.67 -30.47
C ILE A 14 -23.37 16.12 -29.09
N LEU A 15 -24.06 17.09 -28.48
CA LEU A 15 -23.76 17.55 -27.13
C LEU A 15 -23.88 16.40 -26.11
N LEU A 16 -24.94 15.61 -26.20
CA LEU A 16 -25.17 14.47 -25.33
C LEU A 16 -24.01 13.47 -25.45
N ILE A 17 -23.65 13.04 -26.66
CA ILE A 17 -22.55 12.10 -26.89
C ILE A 17 -21.22 12.65 -26.35
N SER A 18 -20.93 13.93 -26.58
CA SER A 18 -19.70 14.57 -26.09
C SER A 18 -19.60 14.57 -24.56
N LEU A 19 -20.73 14.81 -23.88
CA LEU A 19 -20.82 14.75 -22.42
C LEU A 19 -20.58 13.33 -21.91
N TRP A 20 -21.24 12.33 -22.51
CA TRP A 20 -21.07 10.92 -22.15
C TRP A 20 -19.62 10.46 -22.32
N MET A 21 -18.98 10.83 -23.43
CA MET A 21 -17.59 10.48 -23.71
C MET A 21 -16.63 11.12 -22.70
N SER A 22 -16.85 12.38 -22.33
CA SER A 22 -16.05 13.04 -21.30
C SER A 22 -16.23 12.40 -19.92
N LEU A 23 -17.45 11.96 -19.58
CA LEU A 23 -17.75 11.36 -18.28
C LEU A 23 -17.12 9.96 -18.15
N THR A 24 -17.20 9.14 -19.20
CA THR A 24 -16.64 7.78 -19.18
C THR A 24 -15.12 7.77 -19.14
N LEU A 25 -14.45 8.69 -19.84
CA LEU A 25 -12.99 8.84 -19.80
C LEU A 25 -12.47 9.25 -18.42
N ASN A 26 -13.21 10.11 -17.72
CA ASN A 26 -12.85 10.48 -16.35
C ASN A 26 -13.09 9.29 -15.40
N ILE A 27 -14.27 8.66 -15.43
CA ILE A 27 -14.58 7.54 -14.52
C ILE A 27 -13.60 6.37 -14.71
N SER A 28 -13.22 6.05 -15.96
CA SER A 28 -12.32 4.93 -16.26
C SER A 28 -10.91 5.10 -15.69
N SER A 29 -10.46 6.33 -15.44
CA SER A 29 -9.14 6.60 -14.87
C SER A 29 -9.16 6.79 -13.35
N TYR A 30 -10.21 7.39 -12.80
CA TYR A 30 -10.33 7.60 -11.35
C TYR A 30 -10.67 6.31 -10.58
N THR A 31 -11.55 5.47 -11.12
CA THR A 31 -11.97 4.23 -10.44
C THR A 31 -10.84 3.23 -10.18
N PRO A 32 -9.96 2.88 -11.14
CA PRO A 32 -8.86 1.95 -10.85
C PRO A 32 -7.88 2.51 -9.83
N LYS A 33 -7.64 3.83 -9.86
CA LYS A 33 -6.76 4.50 -8.88
C LYS A 33 -7.32 4.41 -7.47
N ILE A 34 -8.61 4.70 -7.27
CA ILE A 34 -9.26 4.60 -5.95
C ILE A 34 -9.22 3.16 -5.42
N ILE A 35 -9.42 2.17 -6.29
CA ILE A 35 -9.33 0.76 -5.90
C ILE A 35 -7.89 0.42 -5.48
N GLN A 36 -6.89 0.87 -6.23
CA GLN A 36 -5.49 0.65 -5.89
C GLN A 36 -5.09 1.32 -4.57
N ASP A 37 -5.49 2.58 -4.36
CA ASP A 37 -5.19 3.33 -3.14
C ASP A 37 -5.88 2.70 -1.93
N SER A 38 -7.15 2.30 -2.07
CA SER A 38 -7.87 1.60 -1.00
C SER A 38 -7.28 0.23 -0.68
N TYR A 39 -6.82 -0.52 -1.70
CA TYR A 39 -6.08 -1.77 -1.51
C TYR A 39 -4.81 -1.51 -0.68
N TYR A 40 -3.96 -0.57 -1.07
CA TYR A 40 -2.73 -0.28 -0.31
C TYR A 40 -3.01 0.20 1.11
N TYR A 41 -4.04 1.02 1.29
CA TYR A 41 -4.47 1.48 2.61
C TYR A 41 -4.85 0.31 3.52
N LEU A 42 -5.67 -0.62 3.02
CA LEU A 42 -6.06 -1.81 3.78
C LEU A 42 -4.86 -2.72 4.09
N GLN A 43 -3.96 -2.92 3.13
CA GLN A 43 -2.74 -3.70 3.33
C GLN A 43 -1.85 -3.07 4.41
N ALA A 44 -1.68 -1.74 4.40
CA ALA A 44 -0.94 -1.02 5.44
C ALA A 44 -1.62 -1.13 6.82
N GLN A 45 -2.95 -1.11 6.87
CA GLN A 45 -3.70 -1.27 8.12
C GLN A 45 -3.57 -2.69 8.70
N ILE A 46 -3.63 -3.72 7.86
CA ILE A 46 -3.40 -5.12 8.28
C ILE A 46 -1.98 -5.26 8.81
N LEU A 47 -1.01 -4.70 8.10
CA LEU A 47 0.40 -4.74 8.49
C LEU A 47 0.63 -4.04 9.83
N SER A 48 0.04 -2.86 10.05
CA SER A 48 0.20 -2.12 11.30
C SER A 48 -0.49 -2.84 12.47
N HIS A 49 -1.69 -3.38 12.26
CA HIS A 49 -2.42 -4.13 13.28
C HIS A 49 -1.65 -5.38 13.72
N ASN A 50 -1.04 -6.08 12.77
CA ASN A 50 -0.30 -7.33 13.03
C ASN A 50 1.21 -7.12 13.22
N ALA A 51 1.71 -5.88 13.22
CA ALA A 51 3.14 -5.57 13.24
C ALA A 51 3.86 -6.23 14.42
N THR A 52 3.23 -6.25 15.59
CA THR A 52 3.76 -6.89 16.81
C THR A 52 3.83 -8.42 16.69
N GLN A 53 2.89 -9.05 15.98
CA GLN A 53 2.92 -10.50 15.79
C GLN A 53 3.97 -10.89 14.74
N PHE A 54 4.07 -10.12 13.66
CA PHE A 54 5.16 -10.28 12.69
C PHE A 54 6.53 -10.09 13.34
N SER A 55 6.69 -9.06 14.18
CA SER A 55 7.97 -8.80 14.84
C SER A 55 8.36 -9.96 15.78
N LYS A 56 7.41 -10.53 16.53
CA LYS A 56 7.61 -11.72 17.35
C LYS A 56 7.95 -12.95 16.52
N TYR A 57 7.25 -13.16 15.40
CA TYR A 57 7.51 -14.28 14.50
C TYR A 57 8.94 -14.27 13.99
N PHE A 58 9.43 -13.11 13.53
CA PHE A 58 10.81 -12.98 13.04
C PHE A 58 11.86 -13.15 14.15
N LEU A 59 11.58 -12.66 15.37
CA LEU A 59 12.45 -12.92 16.53
C LEU A 59 12.50 -14.42 16.88
N TYR A 60 11.35 -15.10 16.79
CA TYR A 60 11.28 -16.54 17.03
C TYR A 60 12.07 -17.33 15.97
N GLN A 61 11.93 -16.96 14.69
CA GLN A 61 12.70 -17.57 13.61
C GLN A 61 14.22 -17.34 13.79
N ALA A 62 14.62 -16.12 14.16
CA ALA A 62 16.02 -15.83 14.45
C ALA A 62 16.57 -16.68 15.61
N LYS A 63 15.76 -16.92 16.64
CA LYS A 63 16.14 -17.83 17.74
C LYS A 63 16.34 -19.26 17.24
N GLN A 64 15.52 -19.75 16.31
CA GLN A 64 15.72 -21.07 15.68
C GLN A 64 17.04 -21.14 14.89
N GLU A 65 17.50 -20.01 14.35
CA GLU A 65 18.78 -19.86 13.66
C GLU A 65 19.96 -19.59 14.60
N ASN A 66 19.79 -19.77 15.92
CA ASN A 66 20.81 -19.49 16.96
C ASN A 66 21.27 -18.03 17.04
N LYS A 67 20.44 -17.08 16.60
CA LYS A 67 20.67 -15.64 16.78
C LYS A 67 20.05 -15.18 18.10
N GLU A 68 20.77 -14.39 18.88
CA GLU A 68 20.28 -13.87 20.16
C GLU A 68 19.40 -12.63 19.96
N CYS A 69 19.70 -11.82 18.94
CA CYS A 69 19.01 -10.58 18.65
C CYS A 69 18.94 -10.29 17.14
N LEU A 70 18.04 -9.38 16.77
CA LEU A 70 17.94 -8.82 15.42
C LEU A 70 18.00 -7.30 15.54
N ASP A 71 18.81 -6.62 14.73
CA ASP A 71 18.78 -5.15 14.67
C ASP A 71 17.70 -4.66 13.69
N ASN A 72 17.69 -5.23 12.50
CA ASN A 72 16.68 -4.93 11.50
C ASN A 72 16.37 -6.16 10.64
N ILE A 73 15.17 -6.16 10.06
CA ILE A 73 14.76 -7.14 9.06
C ILE A 73 14.03 -6.44 7.93
N TYR A 74 14.25 -6.94 6.72
CA TYR A 74 13.56 -6.51 5.51
C TYR A 74 12.74 -7.67 4.98
N PHE A 75 11.50 -7.39 4.60
CA PHE A 75 10.67 -8.36 3.90
C PHE A 75 9.79 -7.65 2.88
N ASN A 76 9.41 -8.39 1.84
CA ASN A 76 8.54 -7.91 0.79
C ASN A 76 7.09 -8.22 1.17
N TYR A 77 6.24 -7.20 1.24
CA TYR A 77 4.81 -7.32 1.47
C TYR A 77 4.07 -6.55 0.39
N THR A 78 3.26 -7.25 -0.41
CA THR A 78 2.43 -6.65 -1.47
C THR A 78 3.16 -5.68 -2.40
N LYS A 79 4.41 -6.02 -2.77
CA LYS A 79 5.33 -5.22 -3.60
C LYS A 79 5.95 -4.00 -2.91
N ALA A 80 5.73 -3.83 -1.61
CA ALA A 80 6.43 -2.86 -0.78
C ALA A 80 7.54 -3.56 0.02
N LEU A 81 8.70 -2.91 0.10
CA LEU A 81 9.78 -3.35 0.97
C LEU A 81 9.55 -2.77 2.37
N ILE A 82 9.26 -3.63 3.34
CA ILE A 82 9.02 -3.24 4.73
C ILE A 82 10.28 -3.48 5.54
N LYS A 83 10.62 -2.51 6.39
CA LYS A 83 11.72 -2.60 7.36
C LYS A 83 11.14 -2.60 8.78
N ILE A 84 11.45 -3.63 9.55
CA ILE A 84 11.26 -3.61 11.01
C ILE A 84 12.62 -3.35 11.64
N LYS A 85 12.70 -2.33 12.49
CA LYS A 85 13.88 -2.04 13.31
C LYS A 85 13.55 -2.38 14.76
N TYR A 86 14.39 -3.19 15.38
CA TYR A 86 14.26 -3.55 16.77
C TYR A 86 15.12 -2.61 17.62
N PHE A 87 14.60 -2.23 18.77
CA PHE A 87 15.31 -1.42 19.73
C PHE A 87 15.33 -2.15 21.06
N TYR A 88 16.52 -2.27 21.63
CA TYR A 88 16.74 -2.92 22.92
C TYR A 88 17.20 -1.85 23.92
N PRO A 89 16.51 -1.70 25.05
CA PRO A 89 16.74 -0.56 25.94
C PRO A 89 18.07 -0.61 26.71
N ILE A 90 18.64 -1.80 26.92
CA ILE A 90 19.79 -2.02 27.80
C ILE A 90 21.02 -2.62 27.09
N ALA A 91 20.88 -2.99 25.82
CA ALA A 91 21.96 -3.57 25.02
C ALA A 91 21.82 -3.15 23.56
N GLN A 92 22.91 -3.20 22.81
CA GLN A 92 22.92 -3.11 21.35
C GLN A 92 23.01 -4.50 20.73
N CYS A 93 22.38 -4.68 19.58
CA CYS A 93 22.52 -5.90 18.80
C CYS A 93 23.67 -5.75 17.80
N VAL A 94 24.77 -6.46 18.02
CA VAL A 94 25.95 -6.44 17.14
C VAL A 94 26.22 -7.87 16.69
N ASN A 95 26.23 -8.10 15.37
CA ASN A 95 26.45 -9.44 14.80
C ASN A 95 25.52 -10.52 15.40
N PHE A 96 24.23 -10.19 15.58
CA PHE A 96 23.21 -11.07 16.16
C PHE A 96 23.44 -11.47 17.63
N LYS A 97 24.34 -10.78 18.34
CA LYS A 97 24.58 -10.94 19.77
C LYS A 97 24.35 -9.65 20.52
N PHE A 98 23.92 -9.77 21.77
CA PHE A 98 23.81 -8.61 22.64
C PHE A 98 25.20 -8.12 23.07
N SER A 99 25.42 -6.82 22.97
CA SER A 99 26.61 -6.12 23.45
C SER A 99 26.14 -4.94 24.31
N ASN A 100 26.88 -4.60 25.36
CA ASN A 100 26.56 -3.44 26.18
C ASN A 100 26.83 -2.15 25.40
N PHE A 101 26.09 -1.09 25.72
CA PHE A 101 26.25 0.22 25.09
C PHE A 101 27.60 0.90 25.39
N ASN A 102 28.41 0.32 26.27
CA ASN A 102 29.79 0.69 26.54
C ASN A 102 30.49 -0.52 27.18
N PRO A 103 31.55 -1.09 26.59
CA PRO A 103 32.36 -2.11 27.24
C PRO A 103 33.25 -1.55 28.36
#